data_AF-A0AB39V4K5-F1
#
_entry.id   AF-A0AB39V4K5-F1
#
_cell.length_a   1.000
_cell.length_b   1.000
_cell.length_c   1.000
_cell.angle_alpha   90.00
_cell.angle_beta   90.00
_cell.angle_gamma   90.00
#
_symmetry.space_group_name_H-M   'P 1'
#
loop_
_entity.id
_entity.type
_entity.pdbx_description
1 polymer ?
#
loop_
_entity_poly.entity_id
_entity_poly.type
_entity_poly.pdbx_seq_one_letter_code
_entity_poly.pdbx_strand_id
1 'polypeptide(L)'
;MKEFLLNLENKDKIGIYRFDTDGFSVGNIIKIWDNYLLLKSYDTQNDEDGMKIYQIDKIQRIILDSDYIKNLGTNLLDKTESSYEWLYTKNLNSIDAILENIIKGKTLVFLHLKDETTEICYIVKKIGENYLLEILDYNLNITSTEIISKDYIRLIKFFDRKKINKDFEVYKVKLFVGKTYIGNIVMENGNFLVLKEIPDFENEKFVTVIQKEFIEEISKPFTEAKYIQKINLNKYFENINELDYLSTLKICQKNNLFVFIDNEDFEESKVGIITGLENERLQLKTLDKNLQFVEILNINYSDIHILYITNYCYKKLNQTF
;
A
#
# COMPACT_ATOMS: atom_id res chain seq x y z
N MET A 1 6.78 -29.73 -0.71
CA MET A 1 7.22 -28.33 -0.51
C MET A 1 7.92 -28.11 0.83
N LYS A 2 7.32 -28.50 1.97
CA LYS A 2 7.92 -28.36 3.30
C LYS A 2 9.37 -28.87 3.40
N GLU A 3 9.64 -30.10 2.94
CA GLU A 3 10.99 -30.67 2.93
C GLU A 3 11.99 -29.84 2.14
N PHE A 4 11.56 -29.29 1.01
CA PHE A 4 12.39 -28.40 0.20
C PHE A 4 12.74 -27.11 0.95
N LEU A 5 11.74 -26.48 1.60
CA LEU A 5 11.93 -25.26 2.40
C LEU A 5 12.89 -25.49 3.59
N LEU A 6 12.81 -26.64 4.25
CA LEU A 6 13.68 -27.00 5.37
C LEU A 6 15.15 -27.22 4.96
N ASN A 7 15.40 -27.58 3.70
CA ASN A 7 16.73 -27.83 3.16
C ASN A 7 17.39 -26.58 2.54
N LEU A 8 16.78 -25.39 2.67
CA LEU A 8 17.36 -24.15 2.17
C LEU A 8 18.47 -23.67 3.11
N GLU A 9 19.72 -23.82 2.70
CA GLU A 9 20.89 -23.57 3.56
C GLU A 9 21.14 -22.09 3.86
N ASN A 10 20.86 -21.18 2.92
CA ASN A 10 20.64 -19.75 3.14
C ASN A 10 20.20 -19.12 1.82
N LYS A 11 19.06 -18.42 1.79
CA LYS A 11 18.65 -17.60 0.64
C LYS A 11 18.23 -16.23 1.13
N ASP A 12 19.05 -15.24 0.80
CA ASP A 12 18.65 -13.84 0.89
C ASP A 12 17.37 -13.67 0.06
N LYS A 13 16.26 -13.27 0.71
CA LYS A 13 14.90 -13.05 0.18
C LYS A 13 14.38 -14.10 -0.82
N ILE A 14 13.29 -14.77 -0.44
CA ILE A 14 12.52 -15.61 -1.37
C ILE A 14 11.23 -14.92 -1.77
N GLY A 15 10.79 -15.16 -3.00
CA GLY A 15 9.45 -14.80 -3.46
C GLY A 15 8.48 -15.96 -3.23
N ILE A 16 7.26 -15.67 -2.80
CA ILE A 16 6.17 -16.63 -2.67
C ILE A 16 5.02 -16.19 -3.57
N TYR A 17 4.51 -17.12 -4.38
CA TYR A 17 3.27 -17.00 -5.12
C TYR A 17 2.26 -17.99 -4.58
N ARG A 18 1.03 -17.51 -4.35
CA ARG A 18 -0.05 -18.32 -3.78
C ARG A 18 -1.22 -18.54 -4.74
N PHE A 19 -1.69 -17.52 -5.46
CA PHE A 19 -2.78 -17.66 -6.44
C PHE A 19 -2.28 -17.43 -7.86
N ASP A 20 -2.99 -17.98 -8.84
CA ASP A 20 -2.62 -17.94 -10.26
C ASP A 20 -2.47 -16.51 -10.80
N THR A 21 -3.12 -15.52 -10.17
CA THR A 21 -3.12 -14.11 -10.62
C THR A 21 -2.84 -13.09 -9.53
N ASP A 22 -2.81 -13.46 -8.24
CA ASP A 22 -2.63 -12.50 -7.14
C ASP A 22 -1.92 -13.11 -5.91
N GLY A 23 -1.37 -12.28 -5.02
CA GLY A 23 -0.75 -12.76 -3.78
C GLY A 23 0.74 -13.13 -3.90
N PHE A 24 1.50 -12.35 -4.66
CA PHE A 24 2.96 -12.37 -4.62
C PHE A 24 3.49 -11.66 -3.36
N SER A 25 4.49 -12.24 -2.70
CA SER A 25 5.23 -11.59 -1.63
C SER A 25 6.71 -11.90 -1.71
N VAL A 26 7.54 -11.03 -1.14
CA VAL A 26 8.96 -11.30 -0.93
C VAL A 26 9.29 -11.24 0.55
N GLY A 27 10.08 -12.20 1.02
CA GLY A 27 10.40 -12.30 2.43
C GLY A 27 11.62 -13.15 2.76
N ASN A 28 12.18 -12.93 3.94
CA ASN A 28 13.16 -13.84 4.54
C ASN A 28 12.43 -14.89 5.37
N ILE A 29 12.82 -16.15 5.24
CA ILE A 29 12.29 -17.22 6.10
C ILE A 29 12.75 -16.95 7.54
N ILE A 30 11.78 -16.77 8.44
CA ILE A 30 12.03 -16.64 9.89
C ILE A 30 11.94 -18.03 10.53
N LYS A 31 10.87 -18.76 10.24
CA LYS A 31 10.57 -20.04 10.90
C LYS A 31 9.65 -20.90 10.04
N ILE A 32 9.84 -22.21 10.15
CA ILE A 32 8.91 -23.22 9.65
C ILE A 32 8.51 -24.10 10.82
N TRP A 33 7.22 -24.28 11.04
CA TRP A 33 6.67 -25.23 12.02
C TRP A 33 5.41 -25.86 11.45
N ASP A 34 5.16 -27.13 11.76
CA ASP A 34 3.97 -27.86 11.27
C ASP A 34 3.73 -27.66 9.77
N ASN A 35 2.61 -27.05 9.38
CA ASN A 35 2.28 -26.71 8.01
C ASN A 35 2.40 -25.20 7.73
N TYR A 36 3.18 -24.47 8.52
CA TYR A 36 3.28 -23.01 8.46
C TYR A 36 4.69 -22.53 8.14
N LEU A 37 4.76 -21.50 7.29
CA LEU A 37 5.95 -20.75 6.95
C LEU A 37 5.77 -19.30 7.41
N LEU A 38 6.62 -18.83 8.33
CA LEU A 38 6.69 -17.43 8.73
C LEU A 38 7.82 -16.74 7.97
N LEU A 39 7.44 -15.65 7.30
CA LEU A 39 8.34 -14.76 6.59
C LEU A 39 8.41 -13.40 7.26
N LYS A 40 9.60 -12.83 7.27
CA LYS A 40 9.82 -11.40 7.38
C LYS A 40 9.50 -10.79 6.02
N SER A 41 8.45 -9.99 5.91
CA SER A 41 7.98 -9.45 4.63
C SER A 41 8.72 -8.16 4.28
N TYR A 42 8.94 -7.97 2.98
CA TYR A 42 9.52 -6.76 2.40
C TYR A 42 8.60 -6.21 1.32
N ASP A 43 8.50 -4.89 1.27
CA ASP A 43 7.79 -4.18 0.22
C ASP A 43 8.65 -4.00 -1.05
N THR A 44 8.11 -3.31 -2.06
CA THR A 44 8.80 -2.99 -3.32
C THR A 44 10.05 -2.10 -3.13
N GLN A 45 10.13 -1.37 -2.02
CA GLN A 45 11.25 -0.50 -1.64
C GLN A 45 12.33 -1.23 -0.83
N ASN A 46 12.16 -2.54 -0.60
CA ASN A 46 13.03 -3.36 0.25
C ASN A 46 12.97 -2.99 1.74
N ASP A 47 11.97 -2.22 2.15
CA ASP A 47 11.68 -1.90 3.54
C ASP A 47 10.85 -3.03 4.18
N GLU A 48 11.09 -3.28 5.47
CA GLU A 48 10.30 -4.23 6.26
C GLU A 48 8.87 -3.69 6.45
N ASP A 49 7.89 -4.37 5.85
CA ASP A 49 6.46 -3.99 5.91
C ASP A 49 5.67 -4.82 6.95
N GLY A 50 6.17 -6.00 7.31
CA GLY A 50 5.68 -6.76 8.45
C GLY A 50 6.10 -8.23 8.46
N MET A 51 5.21 -9.10 8.93
CA MET A 51 5.43 -10.54 9.07
C MET A 51 4.28 -11.32 8.45
N LYS A 52 4.56 -12.31 7.61
CA LYS A 52 3.52 -13.11 6.91
C LYS A 52 3.64 -14.59 7.27
N ILE A 53 2.55 -15.19 7.71
CA ILE A 53 2.43 -16.64 7.92
C ILE A 53 1.63 -17.23 6.77
N TYR A 54 2.21 -18.23 6.11
CA TYR A 54 1.60 -18.99 5.03
C TYR A 54 1.32 -20.43 5.47
N GLN A 55 0.16 -20.97 5.09
CA GLN A 55 -0.01 -22.42 5.02
C GLN A 55 0.82 -22.97 3.85
N ILE A 56 1.72 -23.93 4.12
CA ILE A 56 2.72 -24.40 3.16
C ILE A 56 2.08 -25.18 2.00
N ASP A 57 1.05 -25.97 2.29
CA ASP A 57 0.27 -26.71 1.30
C ASP A 57 -0.52 -25.80 0.34
N LYS A 58 -0.74 -24.54 0.71
CA LYS A 58 -1.39 -23.52 -0.13
C LYS A 58 -0.40 -22.71 -0.99
N ILE A 59 0.90 -22.87 -0.82
CA ILE A 59 1.91 -22.19 -1.65
C ILE A 59 2.00 -22.89 -3.01
N GLN A 60 1.87 -22.14 -4.11
CA GLN A 60 1.97 -22.68 -5.46
C GLN A 60 3.40 -22.64 -6.01
N ARG A 61 4.12 -21.54 -5.78
CA ARG A 61 5.46 -21.34 -6.33
C ARG A 61 6.36 -20.59 -5.36
N ILE A 62 7.62 -21.00 -5.34
CA ILE A 62 8.70 -20.33 -4.62
C ILE A 62 9.70 -19.80 -5.65
N ILE A 63 10.06 -18.53 -5.54
CA ILE A 63 11.07 -17.87 -6.35
C ILE A 63 12.33 -17.73 -5.48
N LEU A 64 13.41 -18.35 -5.94
CA LEU A 64 14.67 -18.45 -5.20
C LEU A 64 15.71 -17.47 -5.74
N ASP A 65 15.55 -17.09 -7.01
CA ASP A 65 16.35 -16.10 -7.70
C ASP A 65 15.47 -15.43 -8.77
N SER A 66 15.47 -14.10 -8.80
CA SER A 66 14.88 -13.29 -9.87
C SER A 66 15.50 -11.91 -9.88
N ASP A 67 15.52 -11.28 -11.05
CA ASP A 67 15.96 -9.89 -11.16
C ASP A 67 15.09 -8.96 -10.31
N TYR A 68 13.78 -9.24 -10.18
CA TYR A 68 12.90 -8.50 -9.27
C TYR A 68 13.41 -8.54 -7.82
N ILE A 69 13.68 -9.73 -7.27
CA ILE A 69 14.16 -9.86 -5.88
C ILE A 69 15.54 -9.22 -5.70
N LYS A 70 16.45 -9.43 -6.67
CA LYS A 70 17.79 -8.83 -6.67
C LYS A 70 17.72 -7.30 -6.71
N ASN A 71 16.73 -6.77 -7.40
CA ASN A 71 16.52 -5.34 -7.60
C ASN A 71 15.48 -4.73 -6.64
N LEU A 72 15.05 -5.45 -5.59
CA LEU A 72 14.16 -4.89 -4.56
C LEU A 72 14.81 -3.66 -3.93
N GLY A 73 14.06 -2.55 -3.90
CA GLY A 73 14.58 -1.27 -3.41
C GLY A 73 15.69 -0.67 -4.25
N THR A 74 16.11 -1.31 -5.36
CA THR A 74 16.84 -0.64 -6.44
C THR A 74 15.81 -0.30 -7.51
N ASN A 75 15.00 0.72 -7.24
CA ASN A 75 13.96 1.05 -8.19
C ASN A 75 14.61 1.61 -9.46
N LEU A 76 14.14 1.18 -10.63
CA LEU A 76 14.34 1.93 -11.86
C LEU A 76 13.83 3.38 -11.72
N LEU A 77 12.82 3.59 -10.84
CA LEU A 77 12.32 4.90 -10.40
C LEU A 77 13.31 5.72 -9.54
N ASP A 78 14.36 5.10 -8.96
CA ASP A 78 15.41 5.84 -8.22
C ASP A 78 16.22 6.78 -9.12
N LYS A 79 16.13 6.60 -10.43
CA LYS A 79 16.78 7.47 -11.41
C LYS A 79 15.97 8.72 -11.74
N THR A 80 14.73 8.84 -11.26
CA THR A 80 13.83 9.95 -11.59
C THR A 80 13.20 10.50 -10.32
N GLU A 81 13.86 11.45 -9.66
CA GLU A 81 13.19 12.30 -8.68
C GLU A 81 12.01 13.01 -9.37
N SER A 82 10.78 12.65 -9.03
CA SER A 82 9.63 13.51 -9.32
C SER A 82 9.78 14.75 -8.44
N SER A 83 10.49 15.77 -8.93
CA SER A 83 10.55 17.06 -8.25
C SER A 83 9.19 17.76 -8.39
N TYR A 84 8.29 17.54 -7.44
CA TYR A 84 6.98 18.19 -7.39
C TYR A 84 6.97 19.39 -6.43
N GLU A 85 8.13 19.79 -5.89
CA GLU A 85 8.24 20.91 -4.93
C GLU A 85 7.72 22.24 -5.50
N TRP A 86 7.78 22.40 -6.83
CA TRP A 86 7.21 23.55 -7.52
C TRP A 86 5.69 23.64 -7.37
N LEU A 87 4.99 22.54 -7.03
CA LEU A 87 3.56 22.56 -6.70
C LEU A 87 3.25 23.50 -5.53
N TYR A 88 4.20 23.68 -4.60
CA TYR A 88 4.01 24.48 -3.38
C TYR A 88 4.37 25.95 -3.55
N THR A 89 5.15 26.28 -4.58
CA THR A 89 5.76 27.61 -4.74
C THR A 89 5.21 28.39 -5.92
N LYS A 90 4.57 27.70 -6.88
CA LYS A 90 4.02 28.33 -8.09
C LYS A 90 2.51 28.53 -7.98
N ASN A 91 2.05 29.58 -8.65
CA ASN A 91 0.62 29.86 -8.78
C ASN A 91 0.01 28.93 -9.86
N LEU A 92 -0.61 27.83 -9.45
CA LEU A 92 -1.14 26.78 -10.33
C LEU A 92 -2.63 26.96 -10.56
N ASN A 93 -2.98 27.90 -11.42
CA ASN A 93 -4.38 28.25 -11.69
C ASN A 93 -5.02 27.44 -12.81
N SER A 94 -4.28 26.60 -13.53
CA SER A 94 -4.82 25.76 -14.61
C SER A 94 -4.08 24.42 -14.71
N ILE A 95 -4.73 23.43 -15.31
CA ILE A 95 -4.11 22.13 -15.57
C ILE A 95 -2.94 22.28 -16.55
N ASP A 96 -3.08 23.16 -17.55
CA ASP A 96 -1.99 23.47 -18.48
C ASP A 96 -0.71 23.91 -17.75
N ALA A 97 -0.83 24.76 -16.73
CA ALA A 97 0.32 25.20 -15.94
C ALA A 97 1.00 24.04 -15.21
N ILE A 98 0.23 23.06 -14.72
CA ILE A 98 0.75 21.87 -14.05
C ILE A 98 1.48 20.98 -15.06
N LEU A 99 0.84 20.67 -16.19
CA LEU A 99 1.39 19.83 -17.26
C LEU A 99 2.66 20.43 -17.88
N GLU A 100 2.72 21.76 -18.05
CA GLU A 100 3.92 22.44 -18.55
C GLU A 100 5.11 22.31 -17.59
N ASN A 101 4.88 22.34 -16.28
CA ASN A 101 5.95 22.12 -15.31
C ASN A 101 6.41 20.66 -15.29
N ILE A 102 5.48 19.70 -15.46
CA ILE A 102 5.80 18.27 -15.64
C ILE A 102 6.71 18.07 -16.86
N ILE A 103 6.35 18.67 -18.00
CA ILE A 103 7.15 18.61 -19.25
C ILE A 103 8.56 19.21 -19.01
N LYS A 104 8.64 20.41 -18.43
CA LYS A 104 9.92 21.09 -18.17
C LYS A 104 10.82 20.28 -17.23
N GLY A 105 10.22 19.65 -16.22
CA GLY A 105 10.93 18.81 -15.27
C GLY A 105 11.20 17.38 -15.77
N LYS A 106 10.68 17.00 -16.94
CA LYS A 106 10.62 15.60 -17.41
C LYS A 106 10.18 14.65 -16.31
N THR A 107 9.16 15.08 -15.57
CA THR A 107 8.73 14.40 -14.35
C THR A 107 7.89 13.19 -14.70
N LEU A 108 8.25 12.05 -14.13
CA LEU A 108 7.42 10.85 -14.21
C LEU A 108 6.17 11.04 -13.37
N VAL A 109 5.01 10.71 -13.97
CA VAL A 109 3.70 10.87 -13.34
C VAL A 109 2.82 9.65 -13.59
N PHE A 110 1.84 9.46 -12.70
CA PHE A 110 0.74 8.55 -12.89
C PHE A 110 -0.49 9.38 -13.23
N LEU A 111 -1.06 9.18 -14.41
CA LEU A 111 -2.29 9.86 -14.83
C LEU A 111 -3.44 8.90 -14.61
N HIS A 112 -4.42 9.27 -13.77
CA HIS A 112 -5.69 8.53 -13.81
C HIS A 112 -6.65 9.26 -14.73
N LEU A 113 -7.22 8.51 -15.65
CA LEU A 113 -8.04 9.01 -16.73
C LEU A 113 -9.52 8.85 -16.41
N LYS A 114 -10.38 9.47 -17.24
CA LYS A 114 -11.84 9.44 -17.04
C LYS A 114 -12.44 8.05 -17.28
N ASP A 115 -11.78 7.16 -18.03
CA ASP A 115 -12.15 5.74 -18.19
C ASP A 115 -11.63 4.85 -17.06
N GLU A 116 -11.09 5.44 -15.99
CA GLU A 116 -10.57 4.76 -14.81
C GLU A 116 -9.23 4.04 -14.99
N THR A 117 -8.62 4.11 -16.18
CA THR A 117 -7.26 3.63 -16.40
C THR A 117 -6.24 4.50 -15.67
N THR A 118 -5.10 3.90 -15.31
CA THR A 118 -3.96 4.59 -14.69
C THR A 118 -2.73 4.34 -15.55
N GLU A 119 -2.15 5.41 -16.09
CA GLU A 119 -0.99 5.34 -16.96
C GLU A 119 0.27 5.87 -16.26
N ILE A 120 1.34 5.08 -16.25
CA ILE A 120 2.67 5.51 -15.84
C ILE A 120 3.33 6.13 -17.07
N CYS A 121 3.63 7.44 -17.07
CA CYS A 121 4.07 8.08 -18.30
C CYS A 121 4.98 9.29 -18.10
N TYR A 122 5.68 9.64 -19.18
CA TYR A 122 6.24 10.98 -19.39
C TYR A 122 5.33 11.81 -20.28
N ILE A 123 5.11 13.06 -19.91
CA ILE A 123 4.48 14.06 -20.77
C ILE A 123 5.58 14.74 -21.57
N VAL A 124 5.63 14.47 -22.88
CA VAL A 124 6.76 14.87 -23.74
C VAL A 124 6.62 16.32 -24.19
N LYS A 125 5.43 16.71 -24.69
CA LYS A 125 5.15 18.06 -25.19
C LYS A 125 3.66 18.31 -25.35
N LYS A 126 3.28 19.59 -25.40
CA LYS A 126 1.96 20.05 -25.82
C LYS A 126 1.86 20.04 -27.35
N ILE A 127 0.72 19.59 -27.90
CA ILE A 127 0.37 19.57 -29.33
C ILE A 127 -1.02 20.18 -29.48
N GLY A 128 -1.10 21.46 -29.84
CA GLY A 128 -2.38 22.20 -29.82
C GLY A 128 -2.95 22.25 -28.40
N GLU A 129 -4.19 21.81 -28.21
CA GLU A 129 -4.82 21.66 -26.89
C GLU A 129 -4.55 20.30 -26.20
N ASN A 130 -3.85 19.40 -26.89
CA ASN A 130 -3.56 18.04 -26.43
C ASN A 130 -2.10 17.88 -25.98
N TYR A 131 -1.77 16.71 -25.44
CA TYR A 131 -0.45 16.37 -24.91
C TYR A 131 0.03 15.03 -25.44
N LEU A 132 1.31 14.95 -25.79
CA LEU A 132 1.97 13.70 -26.18
C LEU A 132 2.50 12.99 -24.93
N LEU A 133 2.10 11.74 -24.75
CA LEU A 133 2.53 10.84 -23.68
C LEU A 133 3.45 9.76 -24.23
N GLU A 134 4.48 9.41 -23.47
CA GLU A 134 5.19 8.14 -23.58
C GLU A 134 4.78 7.28 -22.37
N ILE A 135 3.96 6.26 -22.62
CA ILE A 135 3.44 5.33 -21.61
C ILE A 135 4.47 4.25 -21.35
N LEU A 136 4.63 3.87 -20.10
CA LEU A 136 5.67 2.98 -19.60
C LEU A 136 5.09 1.72 -18.95
N ASP A 137 5.83 0.61 -19.03
CA ASP A 137 5.64 -0.53 -18.14
C ASP A 137 6.24 -0.27 -16.74
N TYR A 138 6.07 -1.22 -15.82
CA TYR A 138 6.67 -1.15 -14.48
C TYR A 138 8.21 -1.16 -14.49
N ASN A 139 8.83 -1.56 -15.59
CA ASN A 139 10.28 -1.50 -15.80
C ASN A 139 10.73 -0.18 -16.47
N LEU A 140 9.83 0.79 -16.62
CA LEU A 140 10.05 2.08 -17.29
C LEU A 140 10.42 1.97 -18.78
N ASN A 141 10.08 0.85 -19.43
CA ASN A 141 10.19 0.74 -20.88
C ASN A 141 8.99 1.41 -21.53
N ILE A 142 9.22 2.17 -22.59
CA ILE A 142 8.13 2.75 -23.38
C ILE A 142 7.36 1.62 -24.06
N THR A 143 6.08 1.52 -23.73
CA THR A 143 5.15 0.53 -24.31
C THR A 143 4.25 1.16 -25.36
N SER A 144 3.92 2.45 -25.21
CA SER A 144 3.04 3.17 -26.12
C SER A 144 3.39 4.66 -26.20
N THR A 145 2.97 5.32 -27.27
CA THR A 145 3.08 6.77 -27.45
C THR A 145 1.73 7.31 -27.91
N GLU A 146 1.14 8.19 -27.12
CA GLU A 146 -0.28 8.55 -27.26
C GLU A 146 -0.52 10.06 -27.18
N ILE A 147 -1.60 10.52 -27.79
CA ILE A 147 -2.04 11.91 -27.70
C ILE A 147 -3.31 11.98 -26.86
N ILE A 148 -3.26 12.72 -25.76
CA ILE A 148 -4.35 12.84 -24.80
C ILE A 148 -4.88 14.29 -24.73
N SER A 149 -6.18 14.45 -24.57
CA SER A 149 -6.77 15.73 -24.17
C SER A 149 -6.56 15.98 -22.68
N LYS A 150 -6.18 17.20 -22.29
CA LYS A 150 -6.06 17.59 -20.88
C LYS A 150 -7.36 17.38 -20.09
N ASP A 151 -8.50 17.53 -20.75
CA ASP A 151 -9.82 17.35 -20.14
C ASP A 151 -10.12 15.87 -19.86
N TYR A 152 -9.33 14.94 -20.38
CA TYR A 152 -9.44 13.51 -20.09
C TYR A 152 -8.69 13.09 -18.82
N ILE A 153 -7.81 13.96 -18.30
CA ILE A 153 -7.01 13.71 -17.10
C ILE A 153 -7.87 14.02 -15.87
N ARG A 154 -8.18 13.01 -15.06
CA ARG A 154 -8.95 13.20 -13.82
C ARG A 154 -8.05 13.65 -12.67
N LEU A 155 -6.90 13.02 -12.53
CA LEU A 155 -5.93 13.32 -11.47
C LEU A 155 -4.51 12.99 -11.94
N ILE A 156 -3.54 13.64 -11.29
CA ILE A 156 -2.11 13.44 -11.54
C ILE A 156 -1.47 13.05 -10.22
N LYS A 157 -0.82 11.89 -10.16
CA LYS A 157 0.00 11.50 -9.01
C LYS A 157 1.47 11.62 -9.31
N PHE A 158 2.21 12.06 -8.29
CA PHE A 158 3.66 12.09 -8.23
C PHE A 158 4.12 11.15 -7.14
N PHE A 159 5.21 10.42 -7.40
CA PHE A 159 5.83 9.59 -6.38
C PHE A 159 6.44 10.48 -5.29
N ASP A 160 6.07 10.26 -4.04
CA ASP A 160 6.53 11.02 -2.87
C ASP A 160 7.55 10.21 -2.06
N ARG A 161 8.81 10.64 -2.10
CA ARG A 161 9.90 9.97 -1.37
C ARG A 161 10.20 10.61 -0.02
N LYS A 162 9.58 11.76 0.31
CA LYS A 162 9.92 12.49 1.53
C LYS A 162 9.06 12.02 2.70
N LYS A 163 9.70 11.46 3.73
CA LYS A 163 9.11 11.32 5.06
C LYS A 163 8.66 12.71 5.53
N ILE A 164 7.36 12.91 5.77
CA ILE A 164 6.93 14.13 6.47
C ILE A 164 7.19 13.93 7.95
N ASN A 165 7.92 14.87 8.54
CA ASN A 165 7.94 15.18 9.96
C ASN A 165 7.14 16.47 10.21
N LYS A 166 5.81 16.45 9.99
CA LYS A 166 4.93 17.57 10.36
C LYS A 166 3.52 17.08 10.66
N ASP A 167 2.96 17.60 11.73
CA ASP A 167 1.57 17.47 12.12
C ASP A 167 0.70 18.32 11.18
N PHE A 168 0.36 17.79 10.01
CA PHE A 168 -0.71 18.35 9.18
C PHE A 168 -2.03 17.70 9.56
N GLU A 169 -3.13 18.47 9.53
CA GLU A 169 -4.45 17.89 9.65
C GLU A 169 -4.68 16.92 8.48
N VAL A 170 -5.21 15.75 8.81
CA VAL A 170 -5.55 14.71 7.83
C VAL A 170 -6.98 14.97 7.36
N TYR A 171 -7.26 14.68 6.09
CA TYR A 171 -8.56 14.82 5.45
C TYR A 171 -8.90 13.56 4.66
N LYS A 172 -10.20 13.33 4.51
CA LYS A 172 -10.79 12.39 3.56
C LYS A 172 -11.34 13.18 2.38
N VAL A 173 -10.98 12.76 1.17
CA VAL A 173 -11.44 13.34 -0.10
C VAL A 173 -12.19 12.26 -0.87
N LYS A 174 -13.50 12.43 -1.03
CA LYS A 174 -14.36 11.53 -1.79
C LYS A 174 -14.56 12.11 -3.19
N LEU A 175 -14.37 11.30 -4.22
CA LEU A 175 -14.65 11.66 -5.61
C LEU A 175 -16.05 11.17 -6.03
N PHE A 176 -16.66 11.84 -7.02
CA PHE A 176 -17.97 11.44 -7.58
C PHE A 176 -17.98 10.01 -8.15
N VAL A 177 -16.82 9.46 -8.50
CA VAL A 177 -16.62 8.07 -8.95
C VAL A 177 -16.56 7.06 -7.79
N GLY A 178 -16.85 7.47 -6.56
CA GLY A 178 -16.84 6.60 -5.37
C GLY A 178 -15.45 6.26 -4.81
N LYS A 179 -14.36 6.66 -5.47
CA LYS A 179 -12.99 6.54 -4.95
C LYS A 179 -12.78 7.55 -3.80
N THR A 180 -12.05 7.12 -2.78
CA THR A 180 -11.73 7.92 -1.60
C THR A 180 -10.23 7.97 -1.42
N TYR A 181 -9.70 9.14 -1.08
CA TYR A 181 -8.30 9.37 -0.75
C TYR A 181 -8.21 9.92 0.66
N ILE A 182 -7.22 9.45 1.43
CA ILE A 182 -6.91 9.96 2.76
C ILE A 182 -5.53 10.59 2.70
N GLY A 183 -5.36 11.79 3.27
CA GLY A 183 -4.07 12.46 3.22
C GLY A 183 -4.07 13.84 3.85
N ASN A 184 -2.93 14.51 3.77
CA ASN A 184 -2.79 15.89 4.17
C ASN A 184 -3.04 16.81 2.99
N ILE A 185 -3.96 17.76 3.14
CA ILE A 185 -4.13 18.83 2.15
C ILE A 185 -2.93 19.76 2.29
N VAL A 186 -2.10 19.80 1.25
CA VAL A 186 -0.86 20.59 1.22
C VAL A 186 -1.00 21.87 0.39
N MET A 187 -1.99 21.92 -0.52
CA MET A 187 -2.39 23.14 -1.24
C MET A 187 -3.85 23.01 -1.70
N GLU A 188 -4.58 24.12 -1.68
CA GLU A 188 -5.93 24.22 -2.21
C GLU A 188 -6.13 25.58 -2.86
N ASN A 189 -6.73 25.61 -4.06
CA ASN A 189 -7.16 26.84 -4.71
C ASN A 189 -8.55 26.66 -5.36
N GLY A 190 -9.02 27.60 -6.17
CA GLY A 190 -10.34 27.51 -6.81
C GLY A 190 -10.54 26.30 -7.73
N ASN A 191 -9.46 25.74 -8.28
CA ASN A 191 -9.51 24.72 -9.33
C ASN A 191 -8.95 23.36 -8.88
N PHE A 192 -7.99 23.35 -7.95
CA PHE A 192 -7.27 22.14 -7.56
C PHE A 192 -7.17 21.96 -6.05
N LEU A 193 -7.07 20.69 -5.67
CA LEU A 193 -6.64 20.22 -4.36
C LEU A 193 -5.36 19.41 -4.55
N VAL A 194 -4.31 19.69 -3.79
CA VAL A 194 -3.12 18.85 -3.72
C VAL A 194 -3.13 18.12 -2.39
N LEU A 195 -3.24 16.80 -2.48
CA LEU A 195 -3.31 15.89 -1.37
C LEU A 195 -2.01 15.10 -1.31
N LYS A 196 -1.30 15.16 -0.19
CA LYS A 196 -0.26 14.18 0.10
C LYS A 196 -0.92 12.96 0.72
N GLU A 197 -1.01 11.88 -0.06
CA GLU A 197 -1.69 10.66 0.34
C GLU A 197 -1.01 10.03 1.56
N ILE A 198 -1.84 9.59 2.50
CA ILE A 198 -1.45 8.67 3.56
C ILE A 198 -1.95 7.31 3.08
N PRO A 199 -1.08 6.49 2.48
CA PRO A 199 -1.48 5.18 1.99
C PRO A 199 -2.06 4.32 3.12
N ASP A 200 -3.02 3.47 2.75
CA ASP A 200 -3.57 2.43 3.63
C ASP A 200 -2.53 1.33 3.79
N PHE A 201 -1.69 1.43 4.84
CA PHE A 201 -0.66 0.43 5.19
C PHE A 201 0.40 0.14 4.11
N GLU A 202 0.30 0.71 2.91
CA GLU A 202 1.31 0.67 1.85
C GLU A 202 2.41 1.71 2.10
N ASN A 203 3.62 1.45 1.62
CA ASN A 203 4.73 2.41 1.74
C ASN A 203 4.85 3.35 0.54
N GLU A 204 4.10 3.10 -0.54
CA GLU A 204 4.03 3.99 -1.71
C GLU A 204 3.27 5.25 -1.35
N LYS A 205 4.00 6.35 -1.26
CA LYS A 205 3.41 7.65 -0.94
C LYS A 205 3.26 8.41 -2.24
N PHE A 206 2.09 8.98 -2.45
CA PHE A 206 1.81 9.82 -3.60
C PHE A 206 1.49 11.24 -3.16
N VAL A 207 1.92 12.21 -3.96
CA VAL A 207 1.28 13.53 -3.98
C VAL A 207 0.33 13.55 -5.15
N THR A 208 -0.93 13.81 -4.86
CA THR A 208 -2.02 13.74 -5.83
C THR A 208 -2.62 15.10 -6.04
N VAL A 209 -2.62 15.54 -7.29
CA VAL A 209 -3.33 16.73 -7.76
C VAL A 209 -4.70 16.30 -8.25
N ILE A 210 -5.74 16.80 -7.59
CA ILE A 210 -7.14 16.48 -7.88
C ILE A 210 -7.81 17.75 -8.40
N GLN A 211 -8.48 17.67 -9.55
CA GLN A 211 -9.33 18.78 -10.01
C GLN A 211 -10.59 18.83 -9.15
N LYS A 212 -10.96 20.02 -8.68
CA LYS A 212 -12.09 20.20 -7.75
C LYS A 212 -13.43 19.76 -8.33
N GLU A 213 -13.60 19.84 -9.65
CA GLU A 213 -14.81 19.37 -10.33
C GLU A 213 -15.09 17.87 -10.13
N PHE A 214 -14.07 17.06 -9.79
CA PHE A 214 -14.23 15.64 -9.51
C PHE A 214 -14.46 15.31 -8.03
N ILE A 215 -14.37 16.31 -7.14
CA ILE A 215 -14.51 16.13 -5.70
C ILE A 215 -15.99 16.23 -5.32
N GLU A 216 -16.50 15.17 -4.69
CA GLU A 216 -17.84 15.13 -4.12
C GLU A 216 -17.85 15.75 -2.71
N GLU A 217 -16.87 15.38 -1.88
CA GLU A 217 -16.83 15.77 -0.47
C GLU A 217 -15.39 15.83 0.05
N ILE A 218 -15.10 16.82 0.90
CA ILE A 218 -13.92 16.87 1.75
C ILE A 218 -14.40 16.86 3.20
N SER A 219 -13.94 15.88 3.99
CA SER A 219 -14.28 15.74 5.40
C SER A 219 -13.08 15.38 6.25
N LYS A 220 -13.23 15.46 7.58
CA LYS A 220 -12.20 14.95 8.49
C LYS A 220 -12.14 13.42 8.38
N PRO A 221 -10.95 12.80 8.49
CA PRO A 221 -10.82 11.37 8.53
C PRO A 221 -11.59 10.84 9.72
N PHE A 222 -11.95 9.58 9.63
CA PHE A 222 -12.69 8.93 10.67
C PHE A 222 -11.94 8.94 11.99
N THR A 223 -12.70 8.98 13.08
CA THR A 223 -12.18 9.11 14.46
C THR A 223 -11.16 8.03 14.81
N GLU A 224 -11.15 6.90 14.11
CA GLU A 224 -10.30 5.77 14.39
C GLU A 224 -8.89 5.88 13.78
N ALA A 225 -8.72 6.55 12.64
CA ALA A 225 -7.42 6.71 11.98
C ALA A 225 -6.36 7.36 12.88
N LYS A 226 -6.78 8.32 13.73
CA LYS A 226 -5.88 9.01 14.69
C LYS A 226 -5.31 8.09 15.78
N TYR A 227 -5.86 6.89 15.94
CA TYR A 227 -5.41 5.89 16.90
C TYR A 227 -4.49 4.83 16.26
N ILE A 228 -4.23 4.92 14.96
CA ILE A 228 -3.35 4.00 14.25
C ILE A 228 -1.91 4.49 14.39
N GLN A 229 -1.02 3.62 14.86
CA GLN A 229 0.39 3.94 15.05
C GLN A 229 1.29 2.93 14.32
N LYS A 230 2.29 3.44 13.58
CA LYS A 230 3.39 2.62 13.05
C LYS A 230 4.33 2.19 14.18
N ILE A 231 4.67 0.91 14.21
CA ILE A 231 5.45 0.24 15.25
C ILE A 231 6.57 -0.60 14.65
N ASN A 232 7.51 -1.04 15.48
CA ASN A 232 8.51 -2.04 15.11
C ASN A 232 8.06 -3.40 15.64
N LEU A 233 7.69 -4.32 14.74
CA LEU A 233 7.18 -5.65 15.10
C LEU A 233 8.19 -6.49 15.88
N ASN A 234 9.50 -6.32 15.65
CA ASN A 234 10.54 -7.11 16.30
C ASN A 234 10.48 -7.01 17.84
N LYS A 235 9.91 -5.92 18.39
CA LYS A 235 9.69 -5.74 19.84
C LYS A 235 8.60 -6.65 20.44
N TYR A 236 7.74 -7.22 19.60
CA TYR A 236 6.62 -8.06 20.04
C TYR A 236 6.90 -9.55 19.82
N PHE A 237 7.89 -9.87 18.99
CA PHE A 237 8.24 -11.22 18.55
C PHE A 237 9.70 -11.57 18.87
N GLU A 238 10.13 -11.32 20.11
CA GLU A 238 11.54 -11.49 20.53
C GLU A 238 11.97 -12.97 20.58
N ASN A 239 11.08 -13.88 21.00
CA ASN A 239 11.34 -15.32 21.13
C ASN A 239 10.80 -16.13 19.94
N ILE A 240 11.34 -15.90 18.74
CA ILE A 240 10.89 -16.56 17.48
C ILE A 240 10.79 -18.09 17.62
N ASN A 241 11.74 -18.72 18.32
CA ASN A 241 11.79 -20.18 18.48
C ASN A 241 10.60 -20.75 19.27
N GLU A 242 9.97 -19.95 20.14
CA GLU A 242 8.80 -20.35 20.94
C GLU A 242 7.47 -19.96 20.26
N LEU A 243 7.51 -19.23 19.15
CA LEU A 243 6.30 -18.84 18.43
C LEU A 243 5.64 -20.04 17.76
N ASP A 244 4.34 -20.19 17.98
CA ASP A 244 3.46 -21.03 17.20
C ASP A 244 2.35 -20.15 16.64
N TYR A 245 1.43 -20.76 15.90
CA TYR A 245 0.34 -20.04 15.27
C TYR A 245 -0.55 -19.32 16.31
N LEU A 246 -0.92 -20.00 17.39
CA LEU A 246 -1.83 -19.48 18.41
C LEU A 246 -1.16 -18.42 19.30
N SER A 247 0.11 -18.61 19.68
CA SER A 247 0.87 -17.63 20.44
C SER A 247 1.11 -16.36 19.62
N THR A 248 1.30 -16.49 18.31
CA THR A 248 1.37 -15.35 17.39
C THR A 248 0.04 -14.57 17.36
N LEU A 249 -1.09 -15.24 17.22
CA LEU A 249 -2.41 -14.59 17.29
C LEU A 249 -2.67 -13.92 18.65
N LYS A 250 -2.26 -14.54 19.76
CA LYS A 250 -2.35 -13.96 21.11
C LYS A 250 -1.53 -12.67 21.24
N ILE A 251 -0.33 -12.64 20.66
CA ILE A 251 0.50 -11.41 20.61
C ILE A 251 -0.22 -10.33 19.81
N CYS A 252 -0.80 -10.67 18.66
CA CYS A 252 -1.55 -9.74 17.82
C CYS A 252 -2.75 -9.15 18.57
N GLN A 253 -3.57 -10.00 19.21
CA GLN A 253 -4.72 -9.59 20.02
C GLN A 253 -4.29 -8.68 21.18
N LYS A 254 -3.31 -9.10 21.98
CA LYS A 254 -2.86 -8.34 23.17
C LYS A 254 -2.39 -6.93 22.83
N ASN A 255 -1.79 -6.75 21.66
CA ASN A 255 -1.19 -5.48 21.25
C ASN A 255 -2.01 -4.71 20.22
N ASN A 256 -3.24 -5.18 19.91
CA ASN A 256 -4.10 -4.64 18.85
C ASN A 256 -3.36 -4.44 17.53
N LEU A 257 -2.53 -5.42 17.14
CA LEU A 257 -1.81 -5.38 15.87
C LEU A 257 -2.82 -5.52 14.74
N PHE A 258 -2.62 -4.74 13.67
CA PHE A 258 -3.42 -4.92 12.47
C PHE A 258 -2.98 -6.19 11.75
N VAL A 259 -3.96 -7.03 11.44
CA VAL A 259 -3.78 -8.26 10.69
C VAL A 259 -4.63 -8.25 9.44
N PHE A 260 -4.07 -8.83 8.38
CA PHE A 260 -4.71 -9.15 7.12
C PHE A 260 -4.88 -10.67 7.09
N ILE A 261 -6.10 -11.12 6.82
CA ILE A 261 -6.46 -12.52 6.74
C ILE A 261 -7.01 -12.77 5.34
N ASP A 262 -6.46 -13.79 4.69
CA ASP A 262 -6.77 -14.06 3.30
C ASP A 262 -6.89 -15.55 3.00
N ASN A 263 -7.80 -15.91 2.11
CA ASN A 263 -8.02 -17.27 1.63
C ASN A 263 -8.50 -17.29 0.18
N GLU A 264 -8.67 -18.50 -0.39
CA GLU A 264 -9.03 -18.65 -1.81
C GLU A 264 -10.49 -18.29 -2.13
N ASP A 265 -11.35 -18.25 -1.10
CA ASP A 265 -12.78 -17.97 -1.24
C ASP A 265 -13.14 -16.51 -0.94
N PHE A 266 -12.18 -15.72 -0.46
CA PHE A 266 -12.39 -14.31 -0.16
C PHE A 266 -12.29 -13.48 -1.44
N GLU A 267 -13.36 -12.73 -1.73
CA GLU A 267 -13.32 -11.70 -2.78
C GLU A 267 -12.26 -10.64 -2.50
N GLU A 268 -12.09 -10.29 -1.21
CA GLU A 268 -11.09 -9.34 -0.73
C GLU A 268 -10.56 -9.78 0.64
N SER A 269 -9.26 -9.61 0.87
CA SER A 269 -8.61 -9.86 2.16
C SER A 269 -9.28 -9.08 3.29
N LYS A 270 -9.43 -9.73 4.46
CA LYS A 270 -10.04 -9.11 5.63
C LYS A 270 -8.97 -8.46 6.49
N VAL A 271 -9.10 -7.16 6.73
CA VAL A 271 -8.17 -6.37 7.54
C VAL A 271 -8.82 -6.02 8.86
N GLY A 272 -8.09 -6.06 9.98
CA GLY A 272 -8.67 -5.68 11.27
C GLY A 272 -7.77 -5.94 12.47
N ILE A 273 -8.37 -5.91 13.65
CA ILE A 273 -7.72 -6.34 14.90
C ILE A 273 -8.42 -7.57 15.46
N ILE A 274 -7.65 -8.47 16.05
CA ILE A 274 -8.21 -9.65 16.73
C ILE A 274 -8.79 -9.18 18.07
N THR A 275 -10.07 -9.47 18.33
CA THR A 275 -10.75 -9.16 19.59
C THR A 275 -10.97 -10.38 20.47
N GLY A 276 -10.99 -11.57 19.88
CA GLY A 276 -11.23 -12.83 20.58
C GLY A 276 -10.53 -14.00 19.90
N LEU A 277 -10.07 -14.96 20.70
CA LEU A 277 -9.52 -16.23 20.24
C LEU A 277 -10.29 -17.35 20.95
N GLU A 278 -10.99 -18.16 20.17
CA GLU A 278 -11.71 -19.34 20.63
C GLU A 278 -10.97 -20.59 20.17
N ASN A 279 -11.50 -21.78 20.48
CA ASN A 279 -10.80 -23.03 20.21
C ASN A 279 -10.50 -23.27 18.72
N GLU A 280 -11.43 -22.90 17.82
CA GLU A 280 -11.33 -23.18 16.37
C GLU A 280 -11.44 -21.92 15.50
N ARG A 281 -11.74 -20.77 16.10
CA ARG A 281 -12.02 -19.52 15.40
C ARG A 281 -11.44 -18.32 16.12
N LEU A 282 -11.17 -17.27 15.36
CA LEU A 282 -10.91 -15.94 15.89
C LEU A 282 -12.06 -14.99 15.60
N GLN A 283 -12.18 -13.97 16.44
CA GLN A 283 -13.01 -12.81 16.21
C GLN A 283 -12.12 -11.68 15.66
N LEU A 284 -12.39 -11.25 14.44
CA LEU A 284 -11.72 -10.13 13.79
C LEU A 284 -12.68 -8.95 13.76
N LYS A 285 -12.33 -7.85 14.43
CA LYS A 285 -13.01 -6.57 14.24
C LYS A 285 -12.43 -5.92 12.99
N THR A 286 -13.20 -5.95 11.90
CA THR A 286 -12.71 -5.58 10.57
C THR A 286 -12.70 -4.09 10.35
N LEU A 287 -11.72 -3.65 9.57
CA LEU A 287 -11.49 -2.29 9.16
C LEU A 287 -11.89 -2.15 7.69
N ASP A 288 -12.68 -1.13 7.36
CA ASP A 288 -12.96 -0.78 5.97
C ASP A 288 -11.79 0.01 5.34
N LYS A 289 -11.89 0.26 4.03
CA LYS A 289 -10.98 1.14 3.26
C LYS A 289 -10.88 2.58 3.77
N ASN A 290 -11.70 2.95 4.75
CA ASN A 290 -11.67 4.26 5.35
C ASN A 290 -11.06 4.25 6.76
N LEU A 291 -10.45 3.12 7.15
CA LEU A 291 -9.88 2.94 8.48
C LEU A 291 -10.95 3.03 9.58
N GLN A 292 -12.17 2.53 9.31
CA GLN A 292 -13.26 2.38 10.28
C GLN A 292 -13.55 0.92 10.60
N PHE A 293 -13.75 0.64 11.88
CA PHE A 293 -14.25 -0.63 12.34
C PHE A 293 -15.74 -0.75 11.99
N VAL A 294 -16.05 -1.68 11.10
CA VAL A 294 -17.39 -1.80 10.51
C VAL A 294 -18.16 -3.01 11.02
N GLU A 295 -17.50 -4.14 11.27
CA GLU A 295 -18.14 -5.35 11.74
C GLU A 295 -17.19 -6.24 12.56
N ILE A 296 -17.73 -7.30 13.15
CA ILE A 296 -16.97 -8.37 13.79
C ILE A 296 -17.25 -9.65 13.03
N LEU A 297 -16.20 -10.22 12.44
CA LEU A 297 -16.25 -11.51 11.76
C LEU A 297 -15.74 -12.61 12.68
N ASN A 298 -16.35 -13.80 12.57
CA ASN A 298 -15.81 -15.02 13.13
C ASN A 298 -15.16 -15.81 12.00
N ILE A 299 -13.85 -16.06 12.09
CA ILE A 299 -13.07 -16.72 11.05
C ILE A 299 -12.48 -17.99 11.64
N ASN A 300 -12.73 -19.14 11.01
CA ASN A 300 -12.12 -20.39 11.47
C ASN A 300 -10.64 -20.38 11.14
N TYR A 301 -9.81 -20.99 12.00
CA TYR A 301 -8.36 -21.08 11.75
C TYR A 301 -8.03 -21.83 10.46
N SER A 302 -8.86 -22.81 10.07
CA SER A 302 -8.74 -23.53 8.79
C SER A 302 -8.84 -22.61 7.59
N ASP A 303 -9.62 -21.54 7.70
CA ASP A 303 -9.95 -20.63 6.60
C ASP A 303 -8.89 -19.52 6.49
N ILE A 304 -7.81 -19.58 7.28
CA ILE A 304 -6.71 -18.61 7.24
C ILE A 304 -5.53 -19.24 6.52
N HIS A 305 -5.44 -18.99 5.22
CA HIS A 305 -4.34 -19.49 4.40
C HIS A 305 -3.14 -18.53 4.43
N ILE A 306 -3.38 -17.21 4.57
CA ILE A 306 -2.36 -16.20 4.89
C ILE A 306 -2.81 -15.39 6.10
N LEU A 307 -1.90 -15.23 7.06
CA LEU A 307 -1.97 -14.20 8.09
C LEU A 307 -0.82 -13.21 7.88
N TYR A 308 -1.14 -11.98 7.51
CA TYR A 308 -0.16 -10.89 7.41
C TYR A 308 -0.32 -9.93 8.59
N ILE A 309 0.72 -9.78 9.39
CA ILE A 309 0.82 -8.89 10.55
C ILE A 309 1.58 -7.65 10.09
N THR A 310 0.93 -6.49 10.10
CA THR A 310 1.56 -5.25 9.63
C THR A 310 2.39 -4.60 10.71
N ASN A 311 3.25 -3.66 10.32
CA ASN A 311 3.96 -2.77 11.23
C ASN A 311 3.06 -1.65 11.81
N TYR A 312 1.75 -1.89 12.00
CA TYR A 312 0.82 -0.93 12.60
C TYR A 312 -0.03 -1.57 13.71
N CYS A 313 -0.43 -0.75 14.68
CA CYS A 313 -1.37 -1.15 15.73
C CYS A 313 -2.41 -0.07 16.04
N TYR A 314 -3.50 -0.48 16.67
CA TYR A 314 -4.55 0.41 17.16
C TYR A 314 -4.35 0.74 18.66
N LYS A 315 -4.01 1.99 18.96
CA LYS A 315 -3.91 2.51 20.33
C LYS A 315 -5.19 3.24 20.72
N LYS A 316 -6.07 2.53 21.43
CA LYS A 316 -7.16 3.20 22.16
C LYS A 316 -6.53 4.14 23.20
N LEU A 317 -7.00 5.39 23.30
CA LEU A 317 -6.73 6.19 24.49
C LEU A 317 -7.21 5.38 25.68
N ASN A 318 -6.33 5.15 26.66
CA ASN A 318 -6.76 4.72 27.98
C ASN A 318 -7.74 5.78 28.46
N GLN A 319 -9.04 5.51 28.38
CA GLN A 319 -10.02 6.23 29.17
C GLN A 319 -9.72 5.82 30.61
N THR A 320 -8.88 6.59 31.28
CA THR A 320 -8.92 6.69 32.73
C THR A 320 -10.34 7.14 33.07
N PHE A 321 -11.12 6.20 33.60
CA PHE A 321 -12.42 6.48 34.22
C PHE A 321 -12.24 7.35 35.46
#